data_AF-A0A443QVX2-F1
#
_entry.id   AF-A0A443QVX2-F1
#
_cell.length_a   1.000
_cell.length_b   1.000
_cell.length_c   1.000
_cell.angle_alpha   90.00
_cell.angle_beta   90.00
_cell.angle_gamma   90.00
#
_symmetry.space_group_name_H-M   'P 1'
#
loop_
_entity.id
_entity.type
_entity.pdbx_description
1 polymer ?
#
loop_
_entity_poly.entity_id
_entity_poly.type
_entity_poly.pdbx_seq_one_letter_code
_entity_poly.pdbx_strand_id
1 'polypeptide(L)'
;MGEQLIGNLIQFIIAGSDTTTNTMYFACYMLAKHPNIQAAMQKEIDEVVGNERFPTLEDRRVLIYTEAFFREIDRYYALAPISIIRVNSDEVMVQGFKIPKGCNFIANTNNCLRDSKYFKNPFEFDPDNFINSNGELINVQSFVPFGIGKLHGK
;
A
#
# COMPACT_ATOMS: atom_id res chain seq x y z
N MET A 1 32.76 -8.98 -3.69
CA MET A 1 31.63 -9.87 -3.32
C MET A 1 31.11 -9.59 -1.90
N GLY A 2 31.97 -9.41 -0.89
CA GLY A 2 31.53 -9.08 0.48
C GLY A 2 30.83 -7.73 0.66
N GLU A 3 31.36 -6.64 0.06
CA GLU A 3 30.78 -5.30 0.19
C GLU A 3 29.38 -5.18 -0.42
N GLN A 4 29.15 -5.78 -1.59
CA GLN A 4 27.83 -5.76 -2.24
C GLN A 4 26.79 -6.58 -1.46
N LEU A 5 27.21 -7.69 -0.85
CA LEU A 5 26.35 -8.46 0.05
C LEU A 5 25.95 -7.62 1.27
N ILE A 6 26.91 -6.97 1.93
CA ILE A 6 26.65 -6.10 3.08
C ILE A 6 25.73 -4.93 2.68
N GLY A 7 25.99 -4.28 1.56
CA GLY A 7 25.16 -3.19 1.05
C GLY A 7 23.71 -3.61 0.80
N ASN A 8 23.50 -4.77 0.17
CA ASN A 8 22.16 -5.30 -0.07
C ASN A 8 21.44 -5.67 1.23
N LEU A 9 22.14 -6.27 2.20
CA LEU A 9 21.56 -6.60 3.51
C LEU A 9 21.07 -5.35 4.25
N ILE A 10 21.88 -4.28 4.25
CA ILE A 10 21.50 -2.99 4.85
C ILE A 10 20.26 -2.43 4.15
N GLN A 11 20.21 -2.46 2.82
CA GLN A 11 19.05 -1.99 2.06
C GLN A 11 17.78 -2.77 2.40
N PHE A 12 17.85 -4.10 2.52
CA PHE A 12 16.68 -4.91 2.91
C PHE A 12 16.18 -4.57 4.30
N ILE A 13 17.09 -4.40 5.26
CA ILE A 13 16.71 -4.04 6.64
C ILE A 13 16.04 -2.66 6.65
N ILE A 14 16.63 -1.65 6.02
CA ILE A 14 16.06 -0.29 5.99
C ILE A 14 14.71 -0.28 5.28
N ALA A 15 14.62 -0.86 4.07
CA ALA A 15 13.41 -0.81 3.27
C ALA A 15 12.24 -1.56 3.92
N GLY A 16 12.52 -2.70 4.58
CA GLY A 16 11.50 -3.57 5.16
C GLY A 16 11.13 -3.26 6.62
N SER A 17 12.01 -2.63 7.41
CA SER A 17 11.78 -2.47 8.85
C SER A 17 10.91 -1.26 9.16
N ASP A 18 11.33 -0.06 8.74
CA ASP A 18 10.67 1.19 9.15
C ASP A 18 9.26 1.31 8.56
N THR A 19 9.09 0.92 7.29
CA THR A 19 7.81 0.97 6.59
C THR A 19 6.80 0.02 7.25
N THR A 20 7.15 -1.26 7.38
CA THR A 20 6.27 -2.29 7.97
C THR A 20 5.94 -1.99 9.43
N THR A 21 6.93 -1.55 10.23
CA THR A 21 6.71 -1.21 11.65
C THR A 21 5.73 -0.05 11.78
N ASN A 22 5.86 0.99 10.96
CA ASN A 22 4.94 2.12 10.97
C ASN A 22 3.54 1.73 10.47
N THR A 23 3.42 0.89 9.43
CA THR A 23 2.12 0.36 8.98
C THR A 23 1.40 -0.35 10.12
N MET A 24 2.09 -1.23 10.86
CA MET A 24 1.52 -1.94 12.00
C MET A 24 1.20 -1.01 13.18
N TYR A 25 2.05 -0.03 13.46
CA TYR A 25 1.79 0.99 14.47
C TYR A 25 0.48 1.75 14.19
N PHE A 26 0.32 2.22 12.95
CA PHE A 26 -0.88 2.91 12.53
C PHE A 26 -2.11 2.01 12.48
N ALA A 27 -1.96 0.74 12.08
CA ALA A 27 -3.03 -0.25 12.17
C ALA A 27 -3.55 -0.38 13.61
N CYS A 28 -2.66 -0.60 14.58
CA CYS A 28 -3.04 -0.67 16.00
C CYS A 28 -3.70 0.62 16.49
N TYR A 29 -3.15 1.78 16.13
CA TYR A 29 -3.72 3.08 16.48
C TYR A 29 -5.15 3.24 15.92
N MET A 30 -5.37 2.87 14.66
CA MET A 30 -6.67 3.01 14.02
C MET A 30 -7.70 2.03 14.58
N LEU A 31 -7.31 0.80 14.91
CA LEU A 31 -8.19 -0.15 15.59
C LEU A 31 -8.62 0.38 16.97
N ALA A 32 -7.67 0.91 17.76
CA ALA A 32 -7.98 1.50 19.06
C ALA A 32 -8.90 2.73 18.96
N LYS A 33 -8.74 3.53 17.90
CA LYS A 33 -9.56 4.73 17.64
C LYS A 33 -10.95 4.40 17.09
N HIS A 34 -11.09 3.27 16.40
CA HIS A 34 -12.33 2.85 15.73
C HIS A 34 -12.78 1.45 16.20
N PRO A 35 -13.35 1.33 17.41
CA PRO A 35 -13.77 0.03 17.98
C PRO A 35 -14.77 -0.73 17.11
N ASN A 36 -15.58 -0.02 16.33
CA ASN A 36 -16.52 -0.62 15.37
C ASN A 36 -15.80 -1.35 14.23
N ILE A 37 -14.71 -0.79 13.71
CA ILE A 37 -13.88 -1.44 12.68
C ILE A 37 -13.18 -2.65 13.28
N GLN A 38 -12.62 -2.50 14.49
CA GLN A 38 -11.99 -3.61 15.22
C GLN A 38 -12.97 -4.76 15.46
N ALA A 39 -14.18 -4.48 15.93
CA ALA A 39 -15.20 -5.50 16.16
C ALA A 39 -15.65 -6.20 14.87
N ALA A 40 -15.76 -5.47 13.76
CA ALA A 40 -16.08 -6.05 12.46
C ALA A 40 -14.99 -7.01 11.96
N MET A 41 -13.71 -6.61 12.08
CA MET A 41 -12.57 -7.47 11.73
C MET A 41 -12.48 -8.70 12.63
N GLN A 42 -12.68 -8.56 13.94
CA GLN A 42 -12.69 -9.68 14.88
C GLN A 42 -13.79 -10.68 14.53
N LYS A 43 -15.01 -10.20 14.25
CA LYS A 43 -16.12 -11.04 13.81
C LYS A 43 -15.78 -11.82 12.54
N GLU A 44 -15.20 -11.14 11.53
CA GLU A 44 -14.78 -11.80 10.29
C GLU A 44 -13.73 -12.89 10.54
N ILE A 45 -12.73 -12.60 11.39
CA ILE A 45 -11.68 -13.56 11.75
C ILE A 45 -12.29 -14.76 12.51
N ASP A 46 -13.19 -14.52 13.45
CA ASP A 46 -13.86 -15.58 14.22
C ASP A 46 -14.70 -16.49 13.31
N GLU A 47 -15.38 -15.93 12.31
CA GLU A 47 -16.20 -16.68 11.35
C GLU A 47 -15.37 -17.50 10.35
N VAL A 48 -14.23 -16.97 9.89
CA VAL A 48 -13.40 -17.59 8.84
C VAL A 48 -12.30 -18.50 9.40
N VAL A 49 -11.60 -18.02 10.43
CA VAL A 49 -10.43 -18.70 11.01
C VAL A 49 -10.84 -19.52 12.22
N GLY A 50 -11.73 -18.97 13.05
CA GLY A 50 -12.10 -19.54 14.34
C GLY A 50 -10.97 -19.47 15.38
N ASN A 51 -11.16 -20.18 16.50
CA ASN A 51 -10.26 -20.14 17.66
C ASN A 51 -9.34 -21.38 17.79
N GLU A 52 -9.40 -22.31 16.83
CA GLU A 52 -8.70 -23.60 16.93
C GLU A 52 -7.32 -23.61 16.25
N ARG A 53 -7.03 -22.59 15.43
CA ARG A 53 -5.79 -22.49 14.64
C ARG A 53 -5.34 -21.05 14.46
N PHE A 54 -4.09 -20.88 14.05
CA PHE A 54 -3.60 -19.59 13.59
C PHE A 54 -4.07 -19.26 12.17
N PRO A 55 -4.19 -17.96 11.82
CA PRO A 55 -4.41 -17.53 10.44
C PRO A 55 -3.27 -17.97 9.51
N THR A 56 -3.63 -18.24 8.27
CA THR A 56 -2.73 -18.63 7.18
C THR A 56 -2.86 -17.68 6.00
N LEU A 57 -1.93 -17.75 5.04
CA LEU A 57 -2.01 -16.94 3.83
C LEU A 57 -3.21 -17.31 2.92
N GLU A 58 -3.76 -18.51 3.07
CA GLU A 58 -4.93 -18.95 2.31
C GLU A 58 -6.20 -18.21 2.75
N ASP A 59 -6.32 -17.93 4.06
CA ASP A 59 -7.44 -17.19 4.65
C ASP A 59 -7.56 -15.76 4.12
N ARG A 60 -6.42 -15.16 3.71
CA ARG A 60 -6.38 -13.78 3.20
C ARG A 60 -7.38 -13.51 2.08
N ARG A 61 -7.68 -14.51 1.25
CA ARG A 61 -8.61 -14.35 0.11
C ARG A 61 -10.07 -14.20 0.53
N VAL A 62 -10.41 -14.68 1.72
CA VAL A 62 -11.78 -14.68 2.26
C VAL A 62 -11.95 -13.73 3.45
N LEU A 63 -10.86 -13.22 4.03
CA LEU A 63 -10.84 -12.11 4.99
C LEU A 63 -10.93 -10.74 4.28
N ILE A 64 -12.06 -10.50 3.63
CA ILE A 64 -12.32 -9.33 2.77
C ILE A 64 -12.15 -8.00 3.52
N TYR A 65 -12.82 -7.84 4.66
CA TYR A 65 -12.84 -6.60 5.42
C TYR A 65 -11.49 -6.32 6.09
N THR A 66 -10.84 -7.38 6.60
CA THR A 66 -9.49 -7.31 7.16
C THR A 66 -8.46 -6.88 6.11
N GLU A 67 -8.51 -7.45 4.91
CA GLU A 67 -7.63 -7.03 3.80
C GLU A 67 -7.94 -5.60 3.33
N ALA A 68 -9.23 -5.22 3.27
CA ALA A 68 -9.65 -3.86 2.95
C ALA A 68 -9.11 -2.83 3.97
N PHE A 69 -9.13 -3.17 5.25
CA PHE A 69 -8.56 -2.36 6.32
C PHE A 69 -7.06 -2.11 6.12
N PHE A 70 -6.26 -3.15 5.84
CA PHE A 70 -4.82 -2.96 5.60
C PHE A 70 -4.53 -2.16 4.34
N ARG A 71 -5.30 -2.35 3.25
CA ARG A 71 -5.20 -1.50 2.06
C ARG A 71 -5.53 -0.05 2.38
N GLU A 72 -6.50 0.19 3.25
CA GLU A 72 -6.88 1.52 3.70
C GLU A 72 -5.81 2.16 4.60
N ILE A 73 -5.10 1.39 5.42
CA ILE A 73 -3.92 1.88 6.16
C ILE A 73 -2.85 2.37 5.18
N ASP A 74 -2.50 1.55 4.19
CA ASP A 74 -1.50 1.91 3.18
C ASP A 74 -1.92 3.15 2.36
N ARG A 75 -3.21 3.26 2.02
CA ARG A 75 -3.75 4.39 1.28
C ARG A 75 -3.77 5.68 2.11
N TYR A 76 -4.33 5.62 3.32
CA TYR A 76 -4.60 6.78 4.15
C TYR A 76 -3.32 7.40 4.71
N TYR A 77 -2.41 6.57 5.22
CA TYR A 77 -1.15 7.04 5.77
C TYR A 77 -0.10 7.30 4.69
N ALA A 78 -0.16 6.59 3.57
CA ALA A 78 0.73 6.79 2.43
C ALA A 78 2.19 6.96 2.86
N LEU A 79 2.74 5.98 3.61
CA LEU A 79 4.06 6.10 4.27
C LEU A 79 5.20 6.49 3.33
N ALA A 80 5.08 6.14 2.05
CA ALA A 80 5.91 6.66 0.98
C ALA A 80 5.05 7.58 0.08
N PRO A 81 4.88 8.87 0.43
CA PRO A 81 3.99 9.79 -0.31
C PRO A 81 4.59 10.28 -1.63
N ILE A 82 5.88 10.04 -1.84
CA ILE A 82 6.60 10.21 -3.09
C ILE A 82 7.39 8.95 -3.42
N SER A 83 7.59 8.67 -4.70
CA SER A 83 8.43 7.55 -5.12
C SER A 83 9.91 7.81 -4.85
N ILE A 84 10.68 6.72 -4.82
CA ILE A 84 12.13 6.79 -5.01
C ILE A 84 12.42 7.51 -6.34
N ILE A 85 13.47 8.34 -6.35
CA ILE A 85 13.89 9.08 -7.53
C ILE A 85 14.29 8.10 -8.63
N ARG A 86 13.74 8.31 -9.83
CA ARG A 86 14.10 7.58 -11.05
C ARG A 86 14.79 8.52 -12.03
N VAL A 87 15.68 8.00 -12.86
CA VAL A 87 16.35 8.77 -13.92
C VAL A 87 16.04 8.13 -15.26
N ASN A 88 15.58 8.91 -16.23
CA ASN A 88 15.31 8.38 -17.57
C ASN A 88 16.61 8.11 -18.33
N SER A 89 16.71 6.91 -18.92
CA SER A 89 17.84 6.48 -19.74
C SER A 89 17.89 7.18 -21.10
N ASP A 90 16.74 7.64 -21.58
CA ASP A 90 16.54 8.22 -22.90
C ASP A 90 15.54 9.37 -22.83
N GLU A 91 15.51 10.18 -23.88
CA GLU A 91 14.50 11.23 -24.04
C GLU A 91 13.10 10.61 -24.10
N VAL A 92 12.15 11.19 -23.35
CA VAL A 92 10.77 10.67 -23.26
C VAL A 92 9.75 11.77 -23.43
N MET A 93 8.57 11.40 -23.95
CA MET A 93 7.40 12.27 -24.01
C MET A 93 6.44 11.91 -22.87
N VAL A 94 6.16 12.87 -21.99
CA VAL A 94 5.21 12.69 -20.87
C VAL A 94 4.17 13.78 -20.93
N GLN A 95 2.91 13.40 -21.13
CA GLN A 95 1.78 14.33 -21.27
C GLN A 95 2.04 15.49 -22.26
N GLY A 96 2.71 15.19 -23.39
CA GLY A 96 3.06 16.18 -24.41
C GLY A 96 4.34 16.97 -24.13
N PHE A 97 4.94 16.83 -22.96
CA PHE A 97 6.23 17.45 -22.63
C PHE A 97 7.39 16.56 -23.05
N LYS A 98 8.38 17.18 -23.71
CA LYS A 98 9.62 16.54 -24.11
C LYS A 98 10.64 16.63 -22.97
N ILE A 99 11.01 15.50 -22.40
CA ILE A 99 11.91 15.42 -21.24
C ILE A 99 13.26 14.86 -21.69
N PRO A 100 14.36 15.63 -21.57
CA PRO A 100 15.69 15.18 -21.95
C PRO A 100 16.15 13.95 -21.15
N LYS A 101 17.05 13.17 -21.73
CA LYS A 101 17.77 12.08 -21.02
C LYS A 101 18.45 12.59 -19.75
N GLY A 102 18.41 11.81 -18.67
CA GLY A 102 19.12 12.10 -17.42
C GLY A 102 18.35 12.99 -16.43
N CYS A 103 17.07 13.25 -16.67
CA CYS A 103 16.20 13.99 -15.74
C CYS A 103 15.70 13.09 -14.60
N ASN A 104 15.59 13.68 -13.40
CA ASN A 104 14.99 13.04 -12.24
C ASN A 104 13.45 13.05 -12.35
N PHE A 105 12.84 11.89 -12.11
CA PHE A 105 11.40 11.68 -11.99
C PHE A 105 11.06 11.30 -10.55
N ILE A 106 10.11 12.03 -9.97
CA ILE A 106 9.53 11.75 -8.66
C ILE A 106 8.02 11.65 -8.86
N ALA A 107 7.45 10.47 -8.62
CA ALA A 107 6.01 10.29 -8.69
C ALA A 107 5.38 10.67 -7.34
N ASN A 108 4.33 11.50 -7.37
CA ASN A 108 3.54 11.83 -6.18
C ASN A 108 2.48 10.74 -5.96
N THR A 109 2.87 9.66 -5.28
CA THR A 109 2.00 8.53 -4.96
C THR A 109 0.86 8.95 -4.03
N ASN A 110 1.09 9.90 -3.11
CA ASN A 110 0.03 10.40 -2.23
C ASN A 110 -1.14 11.04 -3.00
N ASN A 111 -0.86 11.73 -4.12
CA ASN A 111 -1.93 12.26 -4.97
C ASN A 111 -2.76 11.12 -5.59
N CYS A 112 -2.12 10.05 -6.08
CA CYS A 112 -2.81 8.86 -6.58
C CYS A 112 -3.70 8.23 -5.48
N LEU A 113 -3.17 8.08 -4.27
CA LEU A 113 -3.87 7.47 -3.13
C LEU A 113 -5.03 8.33 -2.57
N ARG A 114 -5.15 9.58 -3.01
CA ARG A 114 -6.20 10.53 -2.62
C ARG A 114 -7.04 11.02 -3.81
N ASP A 115 -6.93 10.37 -4.95
CA ASP A 115 -7.69 10.76 -6.14
C ASP A 115 -9.19 10.47 -5.95
N SER A 116 -9.98 11.54 -5.82
CA SER A 116 -11.45 11.50 -5.69
C SER A 116 -12.18 10.80 -6.85
N LYS A 117 -11.50 10.59 -7.99
CA LYS A 117 -12.04 9.78 -9.09
C LYS A 117 -12.15 8.30 -8.71
N TYR A 118 -11.28 7.82 -7.82
CA TYR A 118 -11.14 6.41 -7.50
C TYR A 118 -11.58 6.06 -6.08
N PHE A 119 -11.51 7.01 -5.14
CA PHE A 119 -11.88 6.80 -3.74
C PHE A 119 -13.10 7.65 -3.39
N LYS A 120 -14.10 7.03 -2.75
CA LYS A 120 -15.34 7.70 -2.34
C LYS A 120 -15.05 8.77 -1.29
N ASN A 121 -14.23 8.40 -0.30
CA ASN A 121 -13.85 9.24 0.83
C ASN A 121 -12.31 9.39 0.87
N PRO A 122 -11.69 10.15 -0.06
CA PRO A 122 -10.24 10.16 -0.24
C PRO A 122 -9.45 10.75 0.94
N PHE A 123 -10.11 11.53 1.80
CA PHE A 123 -9.49 12.19 2.95
C PHE A 123 -9.90 11.62 4.30
N GLU A 124 -10.78 10.62 4.31
CA GLU A 124 -11.20 9.93 5.53
C GLU A 124 -10.64 8.51 5.52
N PHE A 125 -10.55 7.89 6.70
CA PHE A 125 -10.19 6.48 6.80
C PHE A 125 -11.46 5.64 6.69
N ASP A 126 -11.59 4.93 5.58
CA ASP A 126 -12.79 4.17 5.23
C ASP A 126 -12.41 2.89 4.45
N PRO A 127 -12.40 1.71 5.11
CA PRO A 127 -12.15 0.43 4.46
C PRO A 127 -13.07 0.14 3.26
N ASP A 128 -14.27 0.72 3.20
CA ASP A 128 -15.23 0.51 2.12
C ASP A 128 -14.79 1.16 0.79
N ASN A 129 -13.69 1.94 0.81
CA ASN A 129 -12.97 2.35 -0.40
C ASN A 129 -12.47 1.15 -1.23
N PHE A 130 -12.28 -0.01 -0.60
CA PHE A 130 -11.78 -1.23 -1.25
C PHE A 130 -12.84 -2.33 -1.38
N ILE A 131 -14.11 -2.04 -1.08
CA ILE A 131 -15.21 -3.02 -1.12
C ILE A 131 -16.33 -2.52 -2.04
N ASN A 132 -16.81 -3.39 -2.94
CA ASN A 132 -17.93 -3.08 -3.82
C ASN A 132 -19.30 -3.35 -3.16
N SER A 133 -20.39 -3.04 -3.86
CA SER A 133 -21.76 -3.28 -3.38
C SER A 133 -22.11 -4.75 -3.13
N ASN A 134 -21.34 -5.69 -3.68
CA ASN A 134 -21.51 -7.13 -3.49
C ASN A 134 -20.73 -7.65 -2.28
N GLY A 135 -19.99 -6.79 -1.56
CA GLY A 135 -19.12 -7.20 -0.45
C GLY A 135 -17.81 -7.83 -0.90
N GLU A 136 -17.36 -7.59 -2.14
CA GLU A 136 -16.12 -8.14 -2.68
C GLU A 136 -15.01 -7.10 -2.68
N LEU A 137 -13.77 -7.55 -2.44
CA LEU A 137 -12.59 -6.71 -2.60
C LEU A 137 -12.42 -6.25 -4.04
N ILE A 138 -12.15 -4.96 -4.22
CA ILE A 138 -11.83 -4.38 -5.53
C ILE A 138 -10.37 -3.95 -5.62
N ASN A 139 -9.83 -4.09 -6.83
CA ASN A 139 -8.53 -3.53 -7.17
C ASN A 139 -8.73 -2.13 -7.73
N VAL A 140 -8.32 -1.13 -6.96
CA VAL A 140 -8.40 0.27 -7.35
C VAL A 140 -7.15 0.64 -8.14
N GLN A 141 -7.32 1.11 -9.39
CA GLN A 141 -6.18 1.38 -10.28
C GLN A 141 -5.19 2.41 -9.71
N SER A 142 -5.69 3.38 -8.94
CA SER A 142 -4.88 4.43 -8.31
C SER A 142 -4.20 3.99 -6.99
N PHE A 143 -4.45 2.75 -6.54
CA PHE A 143 -3.81 2.18 -5.36
C PHE A 143 -2.39 1.70 -5.68
N VAL A 144 -1.42 2.61 -5.52
CA VAL A 144 -0.01 2.38 -5.83
C VAL A 144 0.92 2.70 -4.64
N PRO A 145 0.70 2.13 -3.45
CA PRO A 145 1.53 2.43 -2.26
C PRO A 145 3.00 2.01 -2.44
N PHE A 146 3.27 1.05 -3.33
CA PHE A 146 4.62 0.57 -3.68
C PHE A 146 5.12 1.07 -5.05
N GLY A 147 4.44 2.07 -5.62
CA GLY A 147 4.68 2.55 -6.99
C GLY A 147 4.27 1.55 -8.07
N ILE A 148 4.62 1.84 -9.32
CA ILE A 148 4.30 1.00 -10.48
C ILE A 148 5.47 0.99 -11.48
N GLY A 149 5.57 -0.09 -12.26
CA GLY A 149 6.57 -0.25 -13.31
C GLY A 149 7.94 -0.71 -12.79
N LYS A 150 8.75 -1.25 -13.69
CA LYS A 150 10.08 -1.80 -13.37
C LYS A 150 10.99 -0.70 -12.81
N LEU A 151 11.57 -0.92 -11.63
CA LEU A 151 12.53 0.00 -10.99
C LEU A 151 13.90 -0.03 -11.66
N HIS A 152 14.29 -1.20 -12.18
CA HIS A 152 15.55 -1.38 -12.91
C HIS A 152 15.25 -1.44 -14.41
N GLY A 153 15.81 -0.48 -15.16
CA GLY A 153 16.02 -0.63 -16.59
C GLY A 153 17.00 -1.78 -16.82
N LYS A 154 16.76 -2.59 -17.85
CA LYS A 154 17.89 -3.26 -18.50
C LYS A 154 18.80 -2.20 -19.10
#